data_AF-A0A2N0SE77-F1
#
_entry.id   AF-A0A2N0SE77-F1
#
_cell.length_a   1.000
_cell.length_b   1.000
_cell.length_c   1.000
_cell.angle_alpha   90.00
_cell.angle_beta   90.00
_cell.angle_gamma   90.00
#
_symmetry.space_group_name_H-M   'P 1'
#
loop_
_entity.id
_entity.type
_entity.pdbx_description
1 polymer ?
#
loop_
_entity_poly.entity_id
_entity_poly.type
_entity_poly.pdbx_seq_one_letter_code
_entity_poly.pdbx_strand_id
1 'polypeptide(L)'
;MTQYRKAISYFTKAYIIDPENIHNLNRRAITYYIIGEYDKVLSDLDKIIQLDPLNSSAYYLKCLTYYTKNDNNNAKVSFKKCAELLISDNILAKIQLFHLEYLLNKNSSKDLNIILTKFLNSYNIYENNLLHFIECKIYIELKEYSKANPVLNYNGFAFIGYFIQDYPDFWSYLYEVCEINKNDFTKFGIVDEFSKYMYKKHEVYFVSNLTNLNSELCQFQESDISSLWLVMFSKNENLHLKLPILDYYYLNNYLVCKMNVKKILSKDCFIKFIPNSNYREDYILKHKDVSKLEGLGWIEYQTSIKIFQLSIEINSIEMQIEYIRFGYNGNTITHFPNMSLMGYLLPDYHKFFSNVPETFKDKYFSRNKMENLLDLKDILNSL
;
A
#
# COMPACT_ATOMS: atom_id res chain seq x y z
N MET A 1 -11.73 -8.13 -3.72
CA MET A 1 -12.67 -8.11 -4.88
C MET A 1 -14.13 -7.82 -4.50
N THR A 2 -14.69 -8.40 -3.44
CA THR A 2 -16.09 -8.22 -3.02
C THR A 2 -16.48 -6.77 -2.70
N GLN A 3 -15.59 -5.99 -2.08
CA GLN A 3 -15.86 -4.58 -1.76
C GLN A 3 -15.90 -3.69 -3.02
N TYR A 4 -15.02 -3.89 -4.00
CA TYR A 4 -15.05 -3.15 -5.27
C TYR A 4 -16.32 -3.42 -6.08
N ARG A 5 -16.81 -4.66 -6.11
CA ARG A 5 -18.10 -4.98 -6.75
C ARG A 5 -19.28 -4.29 -6.05
N LYS A 6 -19.27 -4.20 -4.72
CA LYS A 6 -20.26 -3.41 -3.96
C LYS A 6 -20.15 -1.92 -4.30
N ALA A 7 -18.94 -1.36 -4.35
CA ALA A 7 -18.70 0.04 -4.72
C ALA A 7 -19.23 0.35 -6.14
N ILE A 8 -18.96 -0.52 -7.12
CA ILE A 8 -19.52 -0.42 -8.48
C ILE A 8 -21.05 -0.40 -8.44
N SER A 9 -21.69 -1.25 -7.63
CA SER A 9 -23.15 -1.25 -7.49
C SER A 9 -23.67 0.11 -6.98
N TYR A 10 -23.02 0.68 -5.95
CA TYR A 10 -23.38 2.00 -5.44
C TYR A 10 -23.18 3.11 -6.47
N PHE A 11 -22.02 3.17 -7.14
CA PHE A 11 -21.77 4.16 -8.18
C PHE A 11 -22.67 3.99 -9.41
N THR A 12 -23.10 2.76 -9.70
CA THR A 12 -24.07 2.49 -10.78
C THR A 12 -25.45 3.02 -10.42
N LYS A 13 -25.91 2.84 -9.16
CA LYS A 13 -27.15 3.47 -8.68
C LYS A 13 -27.05 5.00 -8.73
N ALA A 14 -25.93 5.57 -8.27
CA ALA A 14 -25.69 7.01 -8.33
C ALA A 14 -25.72 7.54 -9.78
N TYR A 15 -25.14 6.80 -10.72
CA TYR A 15 -25.19 7.13 -12.15
C TYR A 15 -26.60 7.09 -12.75
N ILE A 16 -27.48 6.20 -12.27
CA ILE A 16 -28.89 6.17 -12.71
C ILE A 16 -29.62 7.44 -12.26
N ILE A 17 -29.27 7.97 -11.08
CA ILE A 17 -29.88 9.18 -10.51
C ILE A 17 -29.34 10.44 -11.19
N ASP A 18 -28.02 10.56 -11.31
CA ASP A 18 -27.33 11.69 -11.91
C ASP A 18 -26.28 11.19 -12.92
N PRO A 19 -26.67 11.04 -14.20
CA PRO A 19 -25.81 10.46 -15.23
C PRO A 19 -24.69 11.39 -15.70
N GLU A 20 -24.73 12.68 -15.35
CA GLU A 20 -23.75 13.69 -15.77
C GLU A 20 -22.75 14.04 -14.66
N ASN A 21 -22.87 13.38 -13.50
CA ASN A 21 -21.95 13.56 -12.39
C ASN A 21 -20.54 13.04 -12.69
N ILE A 22 -19.65 13.94 -13.10
CA ILE A 22 -18.24 13.63 -13.41
C ILE A 22 -17.52 12.97 -12.22
N HIS A 23 -17.86 13.33 -10.97
CA HIS A 23 -17.25 12.71 -9.80
C HIS A 23 -17.63 11.23 -9.69
N ASN A 24 -18.91 10.91 -9.80
CA ASN A 24 -19.39 9.52 -9.74
C ASN A 24 -18.85 8.68 -10.89
N LEU A 25 -18.83 9.24 -12.10
CA LEU A 25 -18.22 8.59 -13.27
C LEU A 25 -16.74 8.28 -13.05
N ASN A 26 -15.96 9.24 -12.53
CA ASN A 26 -14.54 9.03 -12.22
C ASN A 26 -14.34 7.93 -11.18
N ARG A 27 -15.13 7.94 -10.10
CA ARG A 27 -15.05 6.89 -9.06
C ARG A 27 -15.40 5.52 -9.61
N ARG A 28 -16.41 5.43 -10.48
CA ARG A 28 -16.82 4.19 -11.13
C ARG A 28 -15.74 3.68 -12.10
N ALA A 29 -15.20 4.56 -12.95
CA ALA A 29 -14.11 4.26 -13.88
C ALA A 29 -12.87 3.72 -13.15
N ILE A 30 -12.43 4.39 -12.08
CA ILE A 30 -11.31 3.91 -11.24
C ILE A 30 -11.63 2.53 -10.66
N THR A 31 -12.86 2.33 -10.14
CA THR A 31 -13.22 1.04 -9.56
C THR A 31 -13.27 -0.08 -10.60
N TYR A 32 -13.73 0.20 -11.82
CA TYR A 32 -13.67 -0.75 -12.93
C TYR A 32 -12.23 -1.06 -13.35
N TYR A 33 -11.36 -0.06 -13.39
CA TYR A 33 -9.94 -0.23 -13.70
C TYR A 33 -9.26 -1.17 -12.71
N ILE A 34 -9.54 -0.99 -11.41
CA ILE A 34 -9.02 -1.83 -10.32
C ILE A 34 -9.42 -3.30 -10.49
N ILE A 35 -10.62 -3.58 -10.98
CA ILE A 35 -11.10 -4.96 -11.17
C ILE A 35 -10.85 -5.51 -12.58
N GLY A 36 -10.11 -4.78 -13.43
CA GLY A 36 -9.73 -5.21 -14.78
C GLY A 36 -10.82 -5.06 -15.85
N GLU A 37 -11.92 -4.36 -15.56
CA GLU A 37 -13.06 -4.17 -16.48
C GLU A 37 -12.80 -2.99 -17.43
N TYR A 38 -11.71 -3.05 -18.19
CA TYR A 38 -11.15 -1.91 -18.92
C TYR A 38 -12.07 -1.28 -19.96
N ASP A 39 -12.94 -2.05 -20.61
CA ASP A 39 -13.89 -1.49 -21.59
C ASP A 39 -14.94 -0.60 -20.91
N LYS A 40 -15.35 -0.95 -19.68
CA LYS A 40 -16.26 -0.10 -18.88
C LYS A 40 -15.55 1.16 -18.40
N VAL A 41 -14.26 1.08 -18.10
CA VAL A 41 -13.43 2.26 -17.81
C VAL A 41 -13.46 3.23 -18.99
N LEU A 42 -13.16 2.73 -20.20
CA LEU A 42 -13.13 3.56 -21.40
C LEU A 42 -14.51 4.20 -21.67
N SER A 43 -15.60 3.46 -21.51
CA SER A 43 -16.95 4.00 -21.67
C SER A 43 -17.28 5.13 -20.68
N ASP A 44 -16.91 4.98 -19.40
CA ASP A 44 -17.11 6.04 -18.41
C ASP A 44 -16.23 7.26 -18.70
N LEU A 45 -14.99 7.03 -19.14
CA LEU A 45 -14.04 8.09 -19.51
C LEU A 45 -14.47 8.86 -20.76
N ASP A 46 -15.01 8.18 -21.77
CA ASP A 46 -15.54 8.82 -22.97
C ASP A 46 -16.70 9.75 -22.61
N LYS A 47 -17.56 9.34 -21.67
CA LYS A 47 -18.63 10.20 -21.15
C LYS A 47 -18.08 11.40 -20.39
N ILE A 48 -17.08 11.20 -19.53
CA ILE A 48 -16.43 12.33 -18.83
C ILE A 48 -15.83 13.32 -19.82
N ILE A 49 -15.14 12.84 -20.86
CA ILE A 49 -14.53 13.68 -21.89
C ILE A 49 -15.57 14.42 -22.73
N GLN A 50 -16.75 13.82 -22.96
CA GLN A 50 -17.87 14.51 -23.61
C GLN A 50 -18.42 15.66 -22.76
N LEU A 51 -18.52 15.46 -21.44
CA LEU A 51 -19.01 16.47 -20.49
C LEU A 51 -17.97 17.57 -20.19
N ASP A 52 -16.70 17.19 -20.11
CA ASP A 52 -15.56 18.04 -19.82
C ASP A 52 -14.35 17.66 -20.70
N PRO A 53 -14.24 18.26 -21.90
CA PRO A 53 -13.15 17.98 -22.83
C PRO A 53 -11.76 18.40 -22.32
N LEU A 54 -11.68 19.16 -21.23
CA LEU A 54 -10.42 19.63 -20.65
C LEU A 54 -10.00 18.80 -19.42
N ASN A 55 -10.69 17.70 -19.15
CA ASN A 55 -10.42 16.85 -17.99
C ASN A 55 -9.13 16.03 -18.14
N SER A 56 -7.99 16.60 -17.72
CA SER A 56 -6.68 15.94 -17.80
C SER A 56 -6.62 14.59 -17.07
N SER A 57 -7.35 14.44 -15.95
CA SER A 57 -7.40 13.18 -15.20
C SER A 57 -8.10 12.06 -15.99
N ALA A 58 -9.11 12.39 -16.80
CA ALA A 58 -9.76 11.43 -17.68
C ALA A 58 -8.81 10.93 -18.78
N TYR A 59 -8.07 11.84 -19.42
CA TYR A 59 -7.05 11.47 -20.42
C TYR A 59 -5.90 10.67 -19.82
N TYR A 60 -5.48 11.00 -18.60
CA TYR A 60 -4.50 10.23 -17.83
C TYR A 60 -4.97 8.78 -17.64
N LEU A 61 -6.16 8.57 -17.07
CA LEU A 61 -6.69 7.23 -16.81
C LEU A 61 -6.97 6.47 -18.12
N LYS A 62 -7.35 7.18 -19.19
CA LYS A 62 -7.55 6.60 -20.53
C LYS A 62 -6.24 6.10 -21.12
N CYS A 63 -5.19 6.90 -21.06
CA CYS A 63 -3.83 6.51 -21.46
C CYS A 63 -3.40 5.24 -20.71
N LEU A 64 -3.60 5.26 -19.39
CA LEU A 64 -3.21 4.15 -18.55
C LEU A 64 -3.99 2.87 -18.89
N THR A 65 -5.30 2.99 -19.09
CA THR A 65 -6.18 1.88 -19.46
C THR A 65 -5.76 1.24 -20.78
N TYR A 66 -5.46 2.04 -21.81
CA TYR A 66 -4.95 1.52 -23.07
C TYR A 66 -3.59 0.85 -22.91
N TYR A 67 -2.68 1.46 -22.14
CA TYR A 67 -1.39 0.86 -21.85
C TYR A 67 -1.52 -0.52 -21.19
N THR A 68 -2.38 -0.65 -20.17
CA THR A 68 -2.63 -1.93 -19.50
C THR A 68 -3.29 -2.96 -20.41
N LYS A 69 -4.10 -2.52 -21.38
CA LYS A 69 -4.62 -3.36 -22.47
C LYS A 69 -3.58 -3.72 -23.54
N ASN A 70 -2.33 -3.29 -23.40
CA ASN A 70 -1.25 -3.37 -24.40
C ASN A 70 -1.55 -2.62 -25.72
N ASP A 71 -2.48 -1.66 -25.70
CA ASP A 71 -2.78 -0.79 -26.85
C ASP A 71 -1.92 0.48 -26.78
N ASN A 72 -0.65 0.33 -27.15
CA ASN A 72 0.32 1.41 -27.08
C ASN A 72 0.00 2.60 -28.01
N ASN A 73 -0.75 2.37 -29.09
CA ASN A 73 -1.10 3.43 -30.03
C ASN A 73 -2.11 4.38 -29.41
N ASN A 74 -3.22 3.85 -28.88
CA ASN A 74 -4.23 4.67 -28.23
C ASN A 74 -3.74 5.25 -26.89
N ALA A 75 -2.82 4.56 -26.22
CA ALA A 75 -2.13 5.10 -25.05
C ALA A 75 -1.32 6.36 -25.41
N LYS A 76 -0.50 6.32 -26.47
CA LYS A 76 0.28 7.49 -26.94
C LYS A 76 -0.61 8.68 -27.35
N VAL A 77 -1.75 8.41 -28.00
CA VAL A 77 -2.72 9.46 -28.36
C VAL A 77 -3.28 10.13 -27.10
N SER A 78 -3.71 9.33 -26.13
CA SER A 78 -4.26 9.82 -24.86
C SER A 78 -3.21 10.55 -24.03
N PHE A 79 -1.96 10.07 -24.02
CA PHE A 79 -0.82 10.74 -23.39
C PHE A 79 -0.57 12.12 -23.99
N LYS A 80 -0.55 12.24 -25.32
CA LYS A 80 -0.36 13.54 -25.98
C LYS A 80 -1.42 14.54 -25.55
N LYS A 81 -2.69 14.12 -25.49
CA LYS A 81 -3.79 14.96 -24.98
C LYS A 81 -3.64 15.32 -23.50
N CYS A 82 -3.25 14.36 -22.67
CA CYS A 82 -2.94 14.62 -21.27
C CYS A 82 -1.83 15.67 -21.12
N ALA A 83 -0.73 15.55 -21.86
CA ALA A 83 0.39 16.49 -21.83
C ALA A 83 0.03 17.89 -22.34
N GLU A 84 -0.79 17.99 -23.40
CA GLU A 84 -1.33 19.26 -23.91
C GLU A 84 -2.16 20.01 -22.85
N LEU A 85 -2.91 19.28 -22.02
CA LEU A 85 -3.78 19.87 -21.00
C LEU A 85 -3.07 20.16 -19.67
N LEU A 86 -1.96 19.48 -19.40
CA LEU A 86 -1.23 19.54 -18.13
C LEU A 86 -0.10 20.60 -18.10
N ILE A 87 -0.20 21.68 -18.90
CA ILE A 87 0.76 22.81 -18.96
C ILE A 87 0.72 23.68 -17.66
N SER A 88 0.47 23.08 -16.51
CA SER A 88 0.38 23.75 -15.20
C SER A 88 1.62 23.49 -14.35
N ASP A 89 1.93 24.40 -13.43
CA ASP A 89 2.99 24.22 -12.44
C ASP A 89 2.67 23.20 -11.33
N ASN A 90 1.57 22.44 -11.48
CA ASN A 90 1.17 21.44 -10.52
C ASN A 90 2.14 20.25 -10.50
N ILE A 91 2.82 20.05 -9.36
CA ILE A 91 3.76 18.95 -9.13
C ILE A 91 3.12 17.58 -9.40
N LEU A 92 1.85 17.39 -9.04
CA LEU A 92 1.15 16.12 -9.24
C LEU A 92 0.96 15.80 -10.73
N ALA A 93 0.55 16.79 -11.52
CA ALA A 93 0.39 16.66 -12.96
C ALA A 93 1.73 16.29 -13.63
N LYS A 94 2.80 16.92 -13.17
CA LYS A 94 4.16 16.66 -13.61
C LYS A 94 4.62 15.22 -13.30
N ILE A 95 4.30 14.70 -12.11
CA ILE A 95 4.55 13.30 -11.72
C ILE A 95 3.75 12.33 -12.60
N GLN A 96 2.46 12.62 -12.82
CA GLN A 96 1.59 11.81 -13.69
C GLN A 96 2.16 11.72 -15.12
N LEU A 97 2.60 12.84 -15.68
CA LEU A 97 3.20 12.88 -17.02
C LEU A 97 4.48 12.07 -17.09
N PHE A 98 5.39 12.28 -16.13
CA PHE A 98 6.63 11.53 -16.07
C PHE A 98 6.38 10.03 -15.98
N HIS A 99 5.43 9.62 -15.16
CA HIS A 99 5.03 8.23 -15.01
C HIS A 99 4.47 7.61 -16.31
N LEU A 100 3.58 8.30 -17.03
CA LEU A 100 3.09 7.81 -18.34
C LEU A 100 4.20 7.76 -19.39
N GLU A 101 5.08 8.76 -19.42
CA GLU A 101 6.22 8.81 -20.33
C GLU A 101 7.16 7.63 -20.07
N TYR A 102 7.44 7.32 -18.80
CA TYR A 102 8.16 6.12 -18.38
C TYR A 102 7.49 4.84 -18.89
N LEU A 103 6.19 4.63 -18.60
CA LEU A 103 5.49 3.39 -18.97
C LEU A 103 5.54 3.11 -20.47
N LEU A 104 5.33 4.15 -21.28
CA LEU A 104 5.31 4.05 -22.74
C LEU A 104 6.68 3.74 -23.35
N ASN A 105 7.76 3.97 -22.59
CA ASN A 105 9.14 3.84 -23.06
C ASN A 105 9.97 2.81 -22.28
N LYS A 106 9.38 2.13 -21.28
CA LYS A 106 10.09 1.19 -20.38
C LYS A 106 10.88 0.07 -21.09
N ASN A 107 10.52 -0.24 -22.33
CA ASN A 107 11.17 -1.30 -23.11
C ASN A 107 12.47 -0.83 -23.80
N SER A 108 12.87 0.43 -23.65
CA SER A 108 14.04 1.02 -24.30
C SER A 108 14.93 1.73 -23.28
N SER A 109 16.10 1.15 -22.99
CA SER A 109 17.06 1.72 -22.04
C SER A 109 17.55 3.10 -22.47
N LYS A 110 17.67 3.34 -23.79
CA LYS A 110 18.02 4.64 -24.34
C LYS A 110 16.95 5.70 -24.02
N ASP A 111 15.68 5.35 -24.22
CA ASP A 111 14.58 6.28 -23.95
C ASP A 111 14.41 6.52 -22.45
N LEU A 112 14.59 5.48 -21.62
CA LEU A 112 14.63 5.61 -20.16
C LEU A 112 15.72 6.57 -19.68
N ASN A 113 16.94 6.50 -20.24
CA ASN A 113 18.02 7.42 -19.92
C ASN A 113 17.69 8.87 -20.30
N ILE A 114 17.07 9.09 -21.46
CA ILE A 114 16.63 10.42 -21.91
C ILE A 114 15.56 10.97 -20.97
N ILE A 115 14.57 10.14 -20.62
CA ILE A 115 13.47 10.48 -19.70
C ILE A 115 14.03 10.83 -18.33
N LEU A 116 14.93 10.02 -17.79
CA LEU A 116 15.58 10.24 -16.51
C LEU A 116 16.40 11.54 -16.51
N THR A 117 17.17 11.82 -17.56
CA THR A 117 17.97 13.06 -17.66
C THR A 117 17.08 14.29 -17.72
N LYS A 118 16.04 14.26 -18.57
CA LYS A 118 15.02 15.32 -18.65
C LYS A 118 14.39 15.56 -17.28
N PHE A 119 14.12 14.49 -16.57
CA PHE A 119 13.50 14.50 -15.27
C PHE A 119 14.41 15.09 -14.17
N LEU A 120 15.65 14.63 -14.05
CA LEU A 120 16.66 15.19 -13.13
C LEU A 120 16.89 16.69 -13.33
N ASN A 121 16.83 17.17 -14.57
CA ASN A 121 17.03 18.58 -14.89
C ASN A 121 15.80 19.47 -14.67
N SER A 122 14.59 18.90 -14.73
CA SER A 122 13.33 19.67 -14.71
C SER A 122 12.75 19.85 -13.30
N TYR A 123 13.20 19.06 -12.33
CA TYR A 123 12.59 18.97 -11.01
C TYR A 123 13.63 19.06 -9.92
N ASN A 124 13.36 19.86 -8.90
CA ASN A 124 14.08 19.75 -7.64
C ASN A 124 13.50 18.53 -6.90
N ILE A 125 14.07 17.35 -7.17
CA ILE A 125 13.51 16.05 -6.77
C ILE A 125 13.33 15.90 -5.26
N TYR A 126 14.08 16.68 -4.49
CA TYR A 126 14.19 16.63 -3.03
C TYR A 126 12.89 16.76 -2.22
N GLU A 127 11.75 17.12 -2.84
CA GLU A 127 10.50 17.35 -2.09
C GLU A 127 9.42 16.27 -2.27
N ASN A 128 9.57 15.26 -3.14
CA ASN A 128 8.48 14.29 -3.39
C ASN A 128 8.90 12.81 -3.44
N ASN A 129 8.38 12.00 -2.51
CA ASN A 129 8.66 10.57 -2.39
C ASN A 129 8.17 9.73 -3.59
N LEU A 130 7.05 10.12 -4.24
CA LEU A 130 6.56 9.40 -5.43
C LEU A 130 7.52 9.48 -6.60
N LEU A 131 8.31 10.55 -6.62
CA LEU A 131 9.19 10.89 -7.70
C LEU A 131 10.52 10.14 -7.60
N HIS A 132 11.08 10.13 -6.40
CA HIS A 132 12.17 9.23 -6.02
C HIS A 132 11.79 7.77 -6.23
N PHE A 133 10.52 7.38 -6.02
CA PHE A 133 10.06 6.02 -6.30
C PHE A 133 10.20 5.66 -7.78
N ILE A 134 9.71 6.51 -8.69
CA ILE A 134 9.82 6.26 -10.14
C ILE A 134 11.30 6.30 -10.57
N GLU A 135 12.08 7.24 -10.05
CA GLU A 135 13.53 7.34 -10.30
C GLU A 135 14.26 6.04 -9.91
N CYS A 136 14.02 5.56 -8.68
CA CYS A 136 14.58 4.31 -8.20
C CYS A 136 14.22 3.14 -9.13
N LYS A 137 12.95 3.06 -9.55
CA LYS A 137 12.49 2.03 -10.50
C LYS A 137 13.23 2.08 -11.83
N ILE A 138 13.42 3.28 -12.39
CA ILE A 138 14.16 3.44 -13.65
C ILE A 138 15.62 3.01 -13.49
N TYR A 139 16.30 3.39 -12.40
CA TYR A 139 17.69 2.93 -12.16
C TYR A 139 17.78 1.41 -12.04
N ILE A 140 16.81 0.76 -11.37
CA ILE A 140 16.77 -0.70 -11.26
C ILE A 140 16.60 -1.33 -12.65
N GLU A 141 15.68 -0.82 -13.48
CA GLU A 141 15.46 -1.32 -14.85
C GLU A 141 16.67 -1.11 -15.77
N LEU A 142 17.42 -0.02 -15.56
CA LEU A 142 18.68 0.26 -16.25
C LEU A 142 19.86 -0.54 -15.68
N LYS A 143 19.66 -1.33 -14.62
CA LYS A 143 20.70 -2.05 -13.86
C LYS A 143 21.76 -1.15 -13.23
N GLU A 144 21.44 0.13 -13.00
CA GLU A 144 22.29 1.11 -12.32
C GLU A 144 22.08 1.05 -10.78
N TYR A 145 22.30 -0.12 -10.19
CA TYR A 145 21.92 -0.39 -8.80
C TYR A 145 22.62 0.49 -7.75
N SER A 146 23.84 0.95 -8.05
CA SER A 146 24.58 1.88 -7.18
C SER A 146 23.89 3.24 -7.04
N LYS A 147 23.14 3.68 -8.07
CA LYS A 147 22.31 4.89 -8.02
C LYS A 147 20.93 4.62 -7.45
N ALA A 148 20.36 3.42 -7.67
CA ALA A 148 19.06 3.04 -7.11
C ALA A 148 19.06 2.96 -5.57
N ASN A 149 20.11 2.38 -4.97
CA ASN A 149 20.21 2.15 -3.53
C ASN A 149 20.02 3.42 -2.65
N PRO A 150 20.75 4.53 -2.86
CA PRO A 150 20.54 5.73 -2.05
C PRO A 150 19.14 6.31 -2.19
N VAL A 151 18.54 6.26 -3.38
CA VAL A 151 17.16 6.73 -3.64
C VAL A 151 16.14 5.86 -2.91
N LEU A 152 16.34 4.54 -2.88
CA LEU A 152 15.49 3.60 -2.14
C LEU A 152 15.49 3.91 -0.63
N ASN A 153 16.67 4.13 -0.05
CA ASN A 153 16.82 4.42 1.38
C ASN A 153 16.12 5.74 1.77
N TYR A 154 16.05 6.71 0.85
CA TYR A 154 15.37 7.98 1.07
C TYR A 154 13.84 7.86 1.15
N ASN A 155 13.25 6.92 0.39
CA ASN A 155 11.80 6.76 0.30
C ASN A 155 11.16 6.11 1.54
N GLY A 156 11.96 5.46 2.39
CA GLY A 156 11.47 4.80 3.60
C GLY A 156 10.76 3.46 3.34
N PHE A 157 10.52 2.72 4.43
CA PHE A 157 10.04 1.33 4.43
C PHE A 157 8.79 1.08 3.56
N ALA A 158 7.84 2.02 3.55
CA ALA A 158 6.58 1.87 2.80
C ALA A 158 6.78 1.68 1.29
N PHE A 159 7.91 2.15 0.73
CA PHE A 159 8.18 2.05 -0.70
C PHE A 159 8.96 0.79 -1.10
N ILE A 160 9.69 0.21 -0.15
CA ILE A 160 10.48 -1.00 -0.38
C ILE A 160 9.56 -2.18 -0.66
N GLY A 161 8.38 -2.18 -0.01
CA GLY A 161 7.25 -3.06 -0.29
C GLY A 161 6.90 -3.23 -1.77
N TYR A 162 7.05 -2.19 -2.58
CA TYR A 162 6.65 -2.20 -3.99
C TYR A 162 7.64 -2.89 -4.93
N PHE A 163 8.92 -3.00 -4.56
CA PHE A 163 9.97 -3.52 -5.44
C PHE A 163 10.19 -5.04 -5.31
N ILE A 164 9.50 -5.68 -4.38
CA ILE A 164 9.88 -6.98 -3.82
C ILE A 164 9.80 -8.10 -4.86
N GLN A 165 8.72 -8.14 -5.63
CA GLN A 165 8.43 -9.28 -6.51
C GLN A 165 9.03 -9.12 -7.91
N ASP A 166 9.49 -7.92 -8.27
CA ASP A 166 9.81 -7.57 -9.65
C ASP A 166 11.32 -7.61 -9.97
N TYR A 167 12.21 -7.57 -8.97
CA TYR A 167 13.65 -7.35 -9.19
C TYR A 167 14.59 -8.18 -8.27
N PRO A 168 14.65 -9.52 -8.40
CA PRO A 168 15.50 -10.39 -7.56
C PRO A 168 16.99 -10.01 -7.63
N ASP A 169 17.51 -9.72 -8.82
CA ASP A 169 18.92 -9.35 -9.03
C ASP A 169 19.33 -8.09 -8.23
N PHE A 170 18.39 -7.15 -8.07
CA PHE A 170 18.64 -5.93 -7.29
C PHE A 170 18.75 -6.23 -5.79
N TRP A 171 17.94 -7.16 -5.28
CA TRP A 171 18.04 -7.61 -3.89
C TRP A 171 19.35 -8.33 -3.61
N SER A 172 19.81 -9.18 -4.54
CA SER A 172 21.12 -9.84 -4.44
C SER A 172 22.26 -8.82 -4.43
N TYR A 173 22.21 -7.79 -5.29
CA TYR A 173 23.17 -6.69 -5.26
C TYR A 173 23.19 -5.97 -3.91
N LEU A 174 22.01 -5.64 -3.36
CA LEU A 174 21.91 -4.97 -2.06
C LEU A 174 22.44 -5.86 -0.92
N TYR A 175 22.19 -7.17 -0.99
CA TYR A 175 22.68 -8.15 -0.03
C TYR A 175 24.22 -8.18 0.02
N GLU A 176 24.88 -8.11 -1.15
CA GLU A 176 26.33 -8.06 -1.27
C GLU A 176 26.91 -6.72 -0.81
N VAL A 177 26.44 -5.59 -1.36
CA VAL A 177 27.01 -4.26 -1.11
C VAL A 177 26.80 -3.79 0.33
N CYS A 178 25.73 -4.25 0.98
CA CYS A 178 25.50 -3.97 2.38
C CYS A 178 26.29 -4.89 3.33
N GLU A 179 27.15 -5.77 2.79
CA GLU A 179 27.93 -6.76 3.52
C GLU A 179 27.08 -7.65 4.45
N ILE A 180 25.83 -7.93 4.05
CA ILE A 180 24.87 -8.65 4.90
C ILE A 180 25.27 -10.13 5.02
N ASN A 181 25.91 -10.68 3.99
CA ASN A 181 26.44 -12.05 3.91
C ASN A 181 27.39 -12.44 5.06
N LYS A 182 27.98 -11.48 5.77
CA LYS A 182 28.85 -11.75 6.91
C LYS A 182 28.08 -12.11 8.19
N ASN A 183 26.76 -11.97 8.20
CA ASN A 183 25.91 -12.24 9.37
C ASN A 183 25.09 -13.52 9.18
N ASP A 184 25.05 -14.36 10.22
CA ASP A 184 24.15 -15.51 10.25
C ASP A 184 22.81 -15.13 10.91
N PHE A 185 21.76 -15.14 10.10
CA PHE A 185 20.37 -14.87 10.53
C PHE A 185 19.51 -16.15 10.62
N THR A 186 20.10 -17.33 10.43
CA THR A 186 19.36 -18.61 10.53
C THR A 186 18.76 -18.81 11.91
N LYS A 187 19.45 -18.35 12.97
CA LYS A 187 18.94 -18.27 14.35
C LYS A 187 17.64 -17.47 14.52
N PHE A 188 17.28 -16.65 13.53
CA PHE A 188 16.07 -15.84 13.50
C PHE A 188 15.04 -16.34 12.47
N GLY A 189 15.31 -17.47 11.81
CA GLY A 189 14.47 -18.03 10.76
C GLY A 189 14.52 -17.26 9.45
N ILE A 190 15.48 -16.34 9.29
CA ILE A 190 15.60 -15.51 8.10
C ILE A 190 16.54 -16.20 7.11
N VAL A 191 16.01 -16.61 5.96
CA VAL A 191 16.74 -17.44 5.00
C VAL A 191 16.99 -16.73 3.66
N ASP A 192 16.04 -15.92 3.19
CA ASP A 192 16.12 -15.24 1.90
C ASP A 192 16.84 -13.88 2.00
N GLU A 193 17.47 -13.47 0.90
CA GLU A 193 18.29 -12.25 0.82
C GLU A 193 17.48 -10.97 1.10
N PHE A 194 16.24 -10.93 0.62
CA PHE A 194 15.33 -9.81 0.83
C PHE A 194 15.02 -9.63 2.31
N SER A 195 14.56 -10.67 3.01
CA SER A 195 14.28 -10.61 4.44
C SER A 195 15.52 -10.27 5.27
N LYS A 196 16.72 -10.73 4.86
CA LYS A 196 17.98 -10.33 5.51
C LYS A 196 18.26 -8.84 5.34
N TYR A 197 18.05 -8.29 4.14
CA TYR A 197 18.15 -6.85 3.88
C TYR A 197 17.15 -6.05 4.71
N MET A 198 15.88 -6.45 4.71
CA MET A 198 14.81 -5.80 5.48
C MET A 198 15.11 -5.79 6.98
N TYR A 199 15.59 -6.92 7.50
CA TYR A 199 15.97 -7.03 8.90
C TYR A 199 17.17 -6.14 9.24
N LYS A 200 18.23 -6.18 8.42
CA LYS A 200 19.49 -5.51 8.74
C LYS A 200 19.48 -4.00 8.48
N LYS A 201 18.79 -3.53 7.43
CA LYS A 201 18.78 -2.13 7.01
C LYS A 201 17.54 -1.36 7.41
N HIS A 202 16.38 -2.03 7.44
CA HIS A 202 15.09 -1.40 7.76
C HIS A 202 14.48 -1.88 9.08
N GLU A 203 15.16 -2.79 9.76
CA GLU A 203 14.80 -3.27 11.10
C GLU A 203 13.38 -3.83 11.12
N VAL A 204 13.04 -4.53 10.03
CA VAL A 204 11.74 -5.17 9.84
C VAL A 204 11.91 -6.67 9.91
N TYR A 205 11.12 -7.29 10.76
CA TYR A 205 11.03 -8.73 10.90
C TYR A 205 9.67 -9.22 10.37
N PHE A 206 9.70 -9.99 9.28
CA PHE A 206 8.51 -10.67 8.78
C PHE A 206 8.16 -11.84 9.69
N VAL A 207 6.93 -11.84 10.19
CA VAL A 207 6.51 -12.85 11.18
C VAL A 207 6.44 -14.24 10.54
N SER A 208 6.23 -14.32 9.21
CA SER A 208 6.34 -15.55 8.44
C SER A 208 7.70 -16.25 8.58
N ASN A 209 8.78 -15.54 8.91
CA ASN A 209 10.09 -16.17 9.11
C ASN A 209 10.12 -17.13 10.32
N LEU A 210 9.16 -17.02 11.24
CA LEU A 210 9.05 -17.93 12.38
C LEU A 210 8.74 -19.37 11.95
N THR A 211 8.13 -19.58 10.78
CA THR A 211 7.84 -20.94 10.28
C THR A 211 9.11 -21.74 10.00
N ASN A 212 10.23 -21.05 9.71
CA ASN A 212 11.54 -21.67 9.54
C ASN A 212 12.16 -22.12 10.88
N LEU A 213 11.67 -21.59 12.02
CA LEU A 213 12.12 -21.96 13.36
C LEU A 213 11.20 -22.99 14.03
N ASN A 214 9.91 -22.94 13.73
CA ASN A 214 8.92 -23.89 14.24
C ASN A 214 7.97 -24.29 13.10
N SER A 215 8.10 -25.52 12.62
CA SER A 215 7.30 -26.06 11.52
C SER A 215 5.80 -26.16 11.85
N GLU A 216 5.42 -26.23 13.13
CA GLU A 216 4.02 -26.21 13.54
C GLU A 216 3.35 -24.87 13.17
N LEU A 217 4.12 -23.78 13.10
CA LEU A 217 3.59 -22.47 12.73
C LEU A 217 3.16 -22.39 11.25
N CYS A 218 3.61 -23.31 10.39
CA CYS A 218 3.18 -23.37 8.99
C CYS A 218 1.66 -23.51 8.85
N GLN A 219 0.97 -24.12 9.81
CA GLN A 219 -0.49 -24.29 9.76
C GLN A 219 -1.26 -22.96 9.88
N PHE A 220 -0.61 -21.93 10.40
CA PHE A 220 -1.17 -20.58 10.56
C PHE A 220 -0.74 -19.64 9.43
N GLN A 221 0.03 -20.12 8.45
CA GLN A 221 0.52 -19.30 7.35
C GLN A 221 -0.53 -19.22 6.25
N GLU A 222 -0.86 -17.99 5.82
CA GLU A 222 -1.77 -17.76 4.70
C GLU A 222 -1.20 -16.73 3.73
N SER A 223 -1.51 -16.89 2.44
CA SER A 223 -1.39 -15.82 1.47
C SER A 223 -2.64 -14.93 1.55
N ASP A 224 -2.45 -13.64 1.79
CA ASP A 224 -3.52 -12.66 1.69
C ASP A 224 -3.27 -11.80 0.46
N ILE A 225 -4.28 -11.67 -0.41
CA ILE A 225 -4.21 -10.82 -1.62
C ILE A 225 -3.99 -9.34 -1.25
N SER A 226 -4.22 -8.97 0.02
CA SER A 226 -3.98 -7.65 0.58
C SER A 226 -2.67 -7.46 1.32
N SER A 227 -1.91 -8.54 1.53
CA SER A 227 -0.58 -8.51 2.10
C SER A 227 0.47 -8.60 0.99
N LEU A 228 1.60 -7.91 1.19
CA LEU A 228 2.76 -8.03 0.30
C LEU A 228 3.54 -9.31 0.61
N TRP A 229 3.40 -9.81 1.84
CA TRP A 229 4.10 -10.97 2.38
C TRP A 229 3.12 -12.04 2.89
N LEU A 230 3.65 -13.23 3.18
CA LEU A 230 2.90 -14.26 3.88
C LEU A 230 2.58 -13.78 5.31
N VAL A 231 1.37 -14.08 5.78
CA VAL A 231 0.89 -13.60 7.08
C VAL A 231 0.63 -14.76 8.01
N MET A 232 0.74 -14.50 9.32
CA MET A 232 0.35 -15.43 10.36
C MET A 232 -1.08 -15.15 10.80
N PHE A 233 -1.91 -16.19 10.86
CA PHE A 233 -3.36 -16.08 11.08
C PHE A 233 -3.82 -16.92 12.26
N SER A 234 -4.46 -16.28 13.24
CA SER A 234 -5.03 -16.96 14.42
C SER A 234 -6.45 -17.47 14.10
N LYS A 235 -6.57 -18.69 13.55
CA LYS A 235 -7.87 -19.34 13.24
C LYS A 235 -8.61 -19.81 14.50
N ASN A 236 -9.16 -18.91 15.30
CA ASN A 236 -9.88 -19.23 16.55
C ASN A 236 -9.04 -19.97 17.61
N GLU A 237 -7.73 -20.10 17.41
CA GLU A 237 -6.79 -20.73 18.32
C GLU A 237 -5.92 -19.69 19.00
N ASN A 238 -5.45 -20.01 20.20
CA ASN A 238 -4.47 -19.19 20.88
C ASN A 238 -3.17 -19.22 20.10
N LEU A 239 -2.74 -18.04 19.64
CA LEU A 239 -1.51 -17.91 18.88
C LEU A 239 -0.45 -17.26 19.78
N HIS A 240 0.62 -18.00 20.03
CA HIS A 240 1.77 -17.50 20.78
C HIS A 240 3.00 -17.45 19.87
N LEU A 241 3.46 -16.24 19.56
CA LEU A 241 4.60 -15.98 18.67
C LEU A 241 5.77 -15.49 19.52
N LYS A 242 6.83 -16.30 19.62
CA LYS A 242 8.08 -15.88 20.26
C LYS A 242 9.01 -15.29 19.21
N LEU A 243 9.20 -13.97 19.23
CA LEU A 243 10.02 -13.28 18.24
C LEU A 243 11.51 -13.38 18.61
N PRO A 244 12.41 -13.37 17.60
CA PRO A 244 13.83 -13.33 17.85
C PRO A 244 14.26 -12.01 18.51
N ILE A 245 15.45 -12.02 19.11
CA ILE A 245 16.09 -10.81 19.63
C ILE A 245 16.42 -9.92 18.44
N LEU A 246 15.81 -8.74 18.41
CA LEU A 246 16.07 -7.73 17.39
C LEU A 246 17.29 -6.92 17.83
N ASP A 247 18.45 -7.16 17.20
CA ASP A 247 19.70 -6.44 17.49
C ASP A 247 19.53 -4.95 17.15
N TYR A 248 19.81 -4.06 18.11
CA TYR A 248 19.51 -2.64 17.95
C TYR A 248 20.61 -1.67 18.44
N TYR A 249 20.78 -0.57 17.70
CA TYR A 249 21.76 0.51 17.97
C TYR A 249 21.15 1.82 18.52
N TYR A 250 19.84 2.08 18.41
CA TYR A 250 19.20 3.30 18.95
C TYR A 250 18.06 3.05 19.97
N LEU A 251 18.32 3.33 21.24
CA LEU A 251 17.45 3.06 22.40
C LEU A 251 16.07 3.76 22.42
N ASN A 252 15.68 4.50 21.37
CA ASN A 252 14.53 5.40 21.38
C ASN A 252 13.31 4.95 20.57
N ASN A 253 13.34 3.78 19.93
CA ASN A 253 12.32 3.41 18.96
C ASN A 253 11.17 2.60 19.57
N TYR A 254 9.97 2.88 19.06
CA TYR A 254 8.74 2.15 19.42
C TYR A 254 8.53 0.97 18.48
N LEU A 255 7.96 -0.11 19.01
CA LEU A 255 7.58 -1.26 18.20
C LEU A 255 6.29 -0.98 17.44
N VAL A 256 6.34 -1.16 16.13
CA VAL A 256 5.21 -1.09 15.20
C VAL A 256 4.91 -2.50 14.71
N CYS A 257 3.66 -2.93 14.85
CA CYS A 257 3.18 -4.21 14.36
C CYS A 257 2.12 -3.97 13.26
N LYS A 258 2.36 -4.49 12.06
CA LYS A 258 1.35 -4.49 11.01
C LYS A 258 0.41 -5.66 11.20
N MET A 259 -0.85 -5.33 11.48
CA MET A 259 -1.88 -6.31 11.82
C MET A 259 -3.23 -5.97 11.16
N ASN A 260 -4.09 -6.97 11.06
CA ASN A 260 -5.47 -6.85 10.60
C ASN A 260 -6.39 -7.66 11.51
N VAL A 261 -7.22 -6.97 12.29
CA VAL A 261 -8.21 -7.60 13.18
C VAL A 261 -9.50 -7.79 12.37
N LYS A 262 -9.75 -9.03 11.94
CA LYS A 262 -10.93 -9.37 11.11
C LYS A 262 -12.18 -9.50 11.94
N LYS A 263 -12.09 -10.21 13.06
CA LYS A 263 -13.24 -10.53 13.89
C LYS A 263 -12.85 -10.81 15.34
N ILE A 264 -13.65 -10.32 16.27
CA ILE A 264 -13.56 -10.64 17.70
C ILE A 264 -14.50 -11.80 18.01
N LEU A 265 -13.99 -12.82 18.71
CA LEU A 265 -14.74 -14.05 18.99
C LEU A 265 -15.36 -14.07 20.39
N SER A 266 -14.74 -13.38 21.35
CA SER A 266 -15.17 -13.32 22.75
C SER A 266 -14.81 -11.98 23.41
N LYS A 267 -15.52 -11.62 24.49
CA LYS A 267 -15.19 -10.45 25.33
C LYS A 267 -13.91 -10.60 26.13
N ASP A 268 -13.43 -11.83 26.31
CA ASP A 268 -12.16 -12.12 26.99
C ASP A 268 -10.95 -12.02 26.06
N CYS A 269 -11.14 -11.48 24.85
CA CYS A 269 -10.08 -11.36 23.87
C CYS A 269 -8.95 -10.43 24.32
N PHE A 270 -7.73 -10.77 23.92
CA PHE A 270 -6.58 -9.90 24.11
C PHE A 270 -5.52 -10.07 23.03
N ILE A 271 -4.75 -9.01 22.83
CA ILE A 271 -3.44 -9.04 22.17
C ILE A 271 -2.43 -8.61 23.22
N LYS A 272 -1.56 -9.51 23.60
CA LYS A 272 -0.59 -9.30 24.68
C LYS A 272 0.81 -9.29 24.09
N PHE A 273 1.53 -8.21 24.37
CA PHE A 273 2.91 -7.98 24.00
C PHE A 273 3.77 -8.20 25.25
N ILE A 274 4.48 -9.32 25.28
CA ILE A 274 5.25 -9.81 26.43
C ILE A 274 6.73 -9.50 26.21
N PRO A 275 7.32 -8.60 26.99
CA PRO A 275 8.74 -8.35 26.89
C PRO A 275 9.60 -9.28 27.71
N ASN A 276 10.77 -9.64 27.19
CA ASN A 276 11.73 -10.50 27.90
C ASN A 276 12.59 -9.76 28.97
N SER A 277 12.21 -8.55 29.40
CA SER A 277 13.01 -7.77 30.36
C SER A 277 12.36 -7.73 31.73
N ASN A 278 13.12 -8.08 32.79
CA ASN A 278 12.68 -8.10 34.20
C ASN A 278 12.10 -6.77 34.75
N TYR A 279 12.20 -5.67 34.00
CA TYR A 279 11.84 -4.33 34.45
C TYR A 279 10.64 -3.72 33.73
N ARG A 280 9.90 -4.48 32.91
CA ARG A 280 8.84 -3.90 32.09
C ARG A 280 7.56 -4.71 32.13
N GLU A 281 6.46 -4.00 32.32
CA GLU A 281 5.11 -4.56 32.37
C GLU A 281 4.64 -5.00 30.97
N ASP A 282 3.86 -6.08 30.95
CA ASP A 282 3.17 -6.56 29.77
C ASP A 282 2.26 -5.46 29.21
N TYR A 283 2.29 -5.26 27.90
CA TYR A 283 1.34 -4.37 27.24
C TYR A 283 0.19 -5.20 26.66
N ILE A 284 -1.01 -5.02 27.21
CA ILE A 284 -2.18 -5.84 26.87
C ILE A 284 -3.26 -4.95 26.28
N LEU A 285 -3.63 -5.24 25.03
CA LEU A 285 -4.85 -4.74 24.41
C LEU A 285 -5.99 -5.66 24.80
N LYS A 286 -6.90 -5.18 25.64
CA LYS A 286 -8.12 -5.90 26.02
C LYS A 286 -9.23 -5.61 25.02
N HIS A 287 -10.36 -6.31 25.14
CA HIS A 287 -11.53 -6.16 24.26
C HIS A 287 -11.89 -4.71 23.91
N LYS A 288 -11.93 -3.78 24.88
CA LYS A 288 -12.25 -2.36 24.62
C LYS A 288 -11.30 -1.68 23.64
N ASP A 289 -10.04 -2.10 23.60
CA ASP A 289 -9.03 -1.55 22.71
C ASP A 289 -9.00 -2.30 21.38
N VAL A 290 -9.09 -3.63 21.41
CA VAL A 290 -9.17 -4.47 20.21
C VAL A 290 -10.41 -4.16 19.38
N SER A 291 -11.55 -3.86 20.02
CA SER A 291 -12.80 -3.49 19.32
C SER A 291 -12.69 -2.20 18.51
N LYS A 292 -11.69 -1.35 18.78
CA LYS A 292 -11.41 -0.16 17.97
C LYS A 292 -10.67 -0.52 16.68
N LEU A 293 -10.09 -1.72 16.60
CA LEU A 293 -9.26 -2.20 15.49
C LEU A 293 -10.03 -3.14 14.55
N GLU A 294 -11.11 -3.75 15.02
CA GLU A 294 -11.95 -4.67 14.24
C GLU A 294 -12.52 -3.99 12.99
N GLY A 295 -12.35 -4.62 11.83
CA GLY A 295 -12.88 -4.12 10.55
C GLY A 295 -12.11 -2.94 9.95
N LEU A 296 -11.01 -2.48 10.58
CA LEU A 296 -10.16 -1.43 10.01
C LEU A 296 -9.32 -1.92 8.81
N GLY A 297 -9.22 -3.22 8.56
CA GLY A 297 -8.26 -3.75 7.59
C GLY A 297 -6.82 -3.65 8.11
N TRP A 298 -5.85 -3.55 7.19
CA TRP A 298 -4.43 -3.47 7.56
C TRP A 298 -4.11 -2.13 8.23
N ILE A 299 -3.60 -2.22 9.44
CA ILE A 299 -3.08 -1.08 10.21
C ILE A 299 -1.67 -1.38 10.68
N GLU A 300 -0.90 -0.33 10.87
CA GLU A 300 0.29 -0.35 11.70
C GLU A 300 -0.09 0.13 13.09
N TYR A 301 -0.08 -0.81 14.04
CA TYR A 301 -0.33 -0.52 15.43
C TYR A 301 1.01 -0.30 16.14
N GLN A 302 1.21 0.91 16.66
CA GLN A 302 2.41 1.22 17.41
C GLN A 302 2.18 1.08 18.92
N THR A 303 3.06 0.31 19.56
CA THR A 303 3.04 0.09 21.01
C THR A 303 3.88 1.14 21.75
N SER A 304 3.67 1.28 23.06
CA SER A 304 4.55 2.06 23.94
C SER A 304 5.82 1.30 24.36
N ILE A 305 6.02 0.08 23.86
CA ILE A 305 7.13 -0.80 24.22
C ILE A 305 8.41 -0.44 23.43
N LYS A 306 9.55 -0.37 24.14
CA LYS A 306 10.91 -0.17 23.59
C LYS A 306 11.88 -1.31 23.95
N ILE A 307 11.71 -2.54 23.44
CA ILE A 307 12.37 -3.75 24.03
C ILE A 307 12.99 -4.67 22.95
N PHE A 308 14.00 -5.45 23.36
CA PHE A 308 14.87 -6.31 22.53
C PHE A 308 14.25 -7.63 22.08
N GLN A 309 13.37 -8.22 22.89
CA GLN A 309 12.71 -9.49 22.58
C GLN A 309 11.28 -9.44 23.07
N LEU A 310 10.39 -9.91 22.19
CA LEU A 310 8.96 -9.77 22.33
C LEU A 310 8.30 -11.13 22.06
N SER A 311 7.31 -11.48 22.86
CA SER A 311 6.35 -12.51 22.47
C SER A 311 4.99 -11.86 22.29
N ILE A 312 4.24 -12.34 21.30
CA ILE A 312 2.86 -11.90 21.04
C ILE A 312 1.95 -13.06 21.35
N GLU A 313 1.03 -12.86 22.29
CA GLU A 313 -0.01 -13.82 22.63
C GLU A 313 -1.37 -13.25 22.21
N ILE A 314 -2.09 -14.01 21.39
CA ILE A 314 -3.41 -13.65 20.88
C ILE A 314 -4.39 -14.71 21.36
N ASN A 315 -5.50 -14.25 21.92
CA ASN A 315 -6.60 -15.11 22.34
C ASN A 315 -7.94 -14.56 21.83
N SER A 316 -8.79 -15.45 21.30
CA SER A 316 -10.17 -15.17 20.93
C SER A 316 -10.34 -14.03 19.90
N ILE A 317 -9.38 -13.90 18.98
CA ILE A 317 -9.39 -12.93 17.88
C ILE A 317 -9.02 -13.66 16.60
N GLU A 318 -9.80 -13.45 15.55
CA GLU A 318 -9.43 -13.78 14.18
C GLU A 318 -8.62 -12.59 13.62
N MET A 319 -7.30 -12.70 13.59
CA MET A 319 -6.43 -11.62 13.11
C MET A 319 -5.23 -12.14 12.33
N GLN A 320 -4.68 -11.26 11.51
CA GLN A 320 -3.45 -11.49 10.76
C GLN A 320 -2.35 -10.56 11.25
N ILE A 321 -1.11 -11.06 11.23
CA ILE A 321 0.10 -10.27 11.45
C ILE A 321 1.06 -10.52 10.30
N GLU A 322 1.64 -9.44 9.75
CA GLU A 322 2.54 -9.51 8.60
C GLU A 322 4.00 -9.28 9.03
N TYR A 323 4.29 -8.12 9.62
CA TYR A 323 5.63 -7.79 10.09
C TYR A 323 5.61 -6.97 11.36
N ILE A 324 6.79 -6.89 11.96
CA ILE A 324 7.11 -6.05 13.10
C ILE A 324 8.32 -5.21 12.72
N ARG A 325 8.28 -3.92 13.02
CA ARG A 325 9.40 -3.01 12.75
C ARG A 325 9.57 -1.98 13.86
N PHE A 326 10.67 -1.25 13.82
CA PHE A 326 10.89 -0.09 14.67
C PHE A 326 10.48 1.21 13.98
N GLY A 327 9.99 2.18 14.76
CA GLY A 327 9.56 3.48 14.27
C GLY A 327 9.90 4.63 15.22
N TYR A 328 9.97 5.84 14.66
CA TYR A 328 10.20 7.10 15.36
C TYR A 328 8.86 7.85 15.53
N ASN A 329 8.63 8.44 16.72
CA ASN A 329 7.40 9.12 17.22
C ASN A 329 6.45 8.21 18.01
N GLY A 330 5.69 8.75 18.98
CA GLY A 330 4.87 7.98 19.95
C GLY A 330 3.40 7.76 19.54
N ASN A 331 2.76 6.76 20.18
CA ASN A 331 1.35 6.33 20.12
C ASN A 331 0.50 6.87 18.95
N THR A 332 0.64 6.30 17.76
CA THR A 332 -0.28 6.54 16.64
C THR A 332 -0.69 5.22 15.98
N ILE A 333 -1.96 5.13 15.58
CA ILE A 333 -2.43 4.09 14.65
C ILE A 333 -2.29 4.68 13.26
N THR A 334 -1.41 4.09 12.44
CA THR A 334 -1.27 4.47 11.03
C THR A 334 -2.08 3.49 10.18
N HIS A 335 -3.12 4.00 9.53
CA HIS A 335 -3.89 3.20 8.57
C HIS A 335 -3.04 2.94 7.34
N PHE A 336 -3.07 1.69 6.85
CA PHE A 336 -2.44 1.34 5.58
C PHE A 336 -3.51 1.31 4.48
N PRO A 337 -3.37 2.10 3.40
CA PRO A 337 -2.34 3.10 3.16
C PRO A 337 -2.65 4.45 3.86
N ASN A 338 -1.60 5.15 4.30
CA ASN A 338 -1.72 6.55 4.70
C ASN A 338 -2.12 7.35 3.44
N MET A 339 -3.42 7.61 3.30
CA MET A 339 -4.03 8.24 2.12
C MET A 339 -3.57 9.69 1.88
N SER A 340 -2.72 10.26 2.74
CA SER A 340 -2.16 11.60 2.54
C SER A 340 -1.22 11.68 1.33
N LEU A 341 -0.64 10.57 0.88
CA LEU A 341 0.05 10.49 -0.41
C LEU A 341 -0.95 10.07 -1.49
N MET A 342 -1.09 10.91 -2.52
CA MET A 342 -1.93 10.78 -3.71
C MET A 342 -1.62 9.55 -4.61
N GLY A 343 -1.26 8.40 -4.03
CA GLY A 343 -0.84 7.19 -4.72
C GLY A 343 -1.92 6.54 -5.58
N TYR A 344 -3.20 6.94 -5.45
CA TYR A 344 -4.30 6.45 -6.31
C TYR A 344 -4.12 6.75 -7.80
N LEU A 345 -3.12 7.57 -8.16
CA LEU A 345 -2.80 7.92 -9.53
C LEU A 345 -1.72 7.03 -10.15
N LEU A 346 -0.97 6.24 -9.38
CA LEU A 346 -0.03 5.27 -9.97
C LEU A 346 -0.79 3.98 -10.33
N PRO A 347 -0.62 3.41 -11.54
CA PRO A 347 -1.03 2.04 -11.79
C PRO A 347 -0.34 1.11 -10.81
N ASP A 348 -1.04 0.01 -10.54
CA ASP A 348 -0.67 -1.00 -9.54
C ASP A 348 -0.82 -0.55 -8.08
N TYR A 349 -1.15 0.72 -7.78
CA TYR A 349 -1.50 1.16 -6.42
C TYR A 349 -2.58 0.27 -5.78
N HIS A 350 -3.56 -0.15 -6.55
CA HIS A 350 -4.64 -1.04 -6.11
C HIS A 350 -4.24 -2.53 -6.08
N LYS A 351 -3.20 -2.96 -6.81
CA LYS A 351 -2.70 -4.34 -6.78
C LYS A 351 -1.98 -4.64 -5.46
N PHE A 352 -1.36 -3.62 -4.87
CA PHE A 352 -0.58 -3.75 -3.63
C PHE A 352 -1.32 -3.23 -2.39
N PHE A 353 -2.39 -2.44 -2.56
CA PHE A 353 -3.28 -1.99 -1.48
C PHE A 353 -4.73 -2.34 -1.78
N SER A 354 -5.11 -3.58 -1.49
CA SER A 354 -6.52 -4.01 -1.60
C SER A 354 -7.36 -3.66 -0.36
N ASN A 355 -6.78 -2.96 0.63
CA ASN A 355 -7.47 -2.47 1.81
C ASN A 355 -7.68 -0.96 1.74
N VAL A 356 -8.90 -0.57 1.38
CA VAL A 356 -9.50 0.68 1.88
C VAL A 356 -10.21 0.29 3.19
N PRO A 357 -9.73 0.74 4.37
CA PRO A 357 -10.44 0.49 5.63
C PRO A 357 -11.93 0.82 5.51
N GLU A 358 -12.80 -0.03 6.08
CA GLU A 358 -14.25 0.24 6.09
C GLU A 358 -14.60 1.54 6.82
N THR A 359 -13.71 2.08 7.65
CA THR A 359 -13.83 3.39 8.28
C THR A 359 -13.53 4.58 7.37
N PHE A 360 -12.84 4.40 6.24
CA PHE A 360 -12.74 5.44 5.21
C PHE A 360 -13.98 5.53 4.32
N LYS A 361 -14.91 4.58 4.46
CA LYS A 361 -16.23 4.62 3.83
C LYS A 361 -17.04 5.83 4.31
N ASP A 362 -16.78 6.30 5.54
CA ASP A 362 -17.50 7.40 6.19
C ASP A 362 -16.77 8.76 6.14
N LYS A 363 -15.52 8.81 5.64
CA LYS A 363 -14.75 10.06 5.54
C LYS A 363 -14.99 10.85 4.25
N TYR A 364 -15.58 10.23 3.22
CA TYR A 364 -16.01 10.95 2.03
C TYR A 364 -17.47 11.43 2.12
N PHE A 365 -18.30 10.77 2.92
CA PHE A 365 -19.62 11.24 3.32
C PHE A 365 -19.96 10.63 4.69
N SER A 366 -20.35 11.44 5.68
CA SER A 366 -20.86 10.87 6.94
C SER A 366 -22.18 10.15 6.67
N ARG A 367 -22.45 9.07 7.42
CA ARG A 367 -23.72 8.33 7.37
C ARG A 367 -24.93 9.25 7.52
N ASN A 368 -24.86 10.26 8.40
CA ASN A 368 -25.88 11.32 8.54
C ASN A 368 -26.03 12.22 7.29
N LYS A 369 -24.98 12.42 6.48
CA LYS A 369 -25.08 13.16 5.21
C LYS A 369 -25.64 12.30 4.07
N MET A 370 -25.48 10.97 4.13
CA MET A 370 -26.15 10.06 3.19
C MET A 370 -27.61 9.77 3.58
N GLU A 371 -27.95 9.80 4.86
CA GLU A 371 -29.35 9.70 5.32
C GLU A 371 -30.17 10.91 4.83
N ASN A 372 -29.58 12.11 4.75
CA ASN A 372 -30.23 13.28 4.13
C ASN A 372 -30.31 13.22 2.59
N LEU A 373 -29.62 12.29 1.93
CA LEU A 373 -29.72 12.05 0.48
C LEU A 373 -30.72 10.94 0.13
N LEU A 374 -31.32 10.31 1.14
CA LEU A 374 -32.30 9.26 0.98
C LEU A 374 -33.52 9.54 1.86
N ASP A 375 -34.28 10.56 1.47
CA ASP A 375 -35.73 10.39 1.40
C ASP A 375 -36.26 10.91 0.05
N LEU A 376 -36.13 10.04 -0.95
CA LEU A 376 -36.75 10.14 -2.28
C LEU A 376 -38.28 10.26 -2.21
N LYS A 377 -38.88 10.15 -1.01
CA LYS A 377 -40.31 10.31 -0.73
C LYS A 377 -40.73 11.78 -0.53
N ASP A 378 -39.83 12.65 -0.07
CA ASP A 378 -40.17 14.06 0.18
C ASP A 378 -40.13 14.92 -1.09
N ILE A 379 -39.27 14.57 -2.06
CA ILE A 379 -39.19 15.27 -3.36
C ILE A 379 -40.39 14.93 -4.26
N LEU A 380 -40.95 13.71 -4.14
CA LEU A 380 -42.13 13.28 -4.89
C LEU A 380 -43.47 13.80 -4.31
N ASN A 381 -43.45 14.46 -3.14
CA ASN A 381 -44.65 15.06 -2.54
C ASN A 381 -44.69 16.60 -2.66
N SER A 382 -43.71 17.22 -3.35
CA SER A 382 -43.67 18.67 -3.58
C SER A 382 -43.49 19.09 -5.04
N LEU A 383 -43.59 18.14 -5.98
CA LEU A 383 -43.75 18.31 -7.43
C LEU A 383 -44.68 17.21 -7.93
#